data_AF-A0A356CI43-F1
#
_entry.id   AF-A0A356CI43-F1
#
_cell.length_a   1.000
_cell.length_b   1.000
_cell.length_c   1.000
_cell.angle_alpha   90.00
_cell.angle_beta   90.00
_cell.angle_gamma   90.00
#
_symmetry.space_group_name_H-M   'P 1'
#
loop_
_entity.id
_entity.type
_entity.pdbx_description
1 polymer ?
#
loop_
_entity_poly.entity_id
_entity_poly.type
_entity_poly.pdbx_seq_one_letter_code
_entity_poly.pdbx_strand_id
1 'polypeptide(L)'
;VVVAQFHCQCHRAVELKPEALLRLILHVGAGNAKDLLEPFLLSCEADARGHPGLEDLPYAVAGYLRDAQREVSSISVDDLVVDGIKGAEIGKHLRLRQTKRLEHFQQRQG
;
A
#
# COMPACT_ATOMS: atom_id res chain seq x y z
N VAL A 1 11.30 1.44 13.27
CA VAL A 1 11.19 -0.03 13.05
C VAL A 1 10.36 -0.40 11.81
N VAL A 2 9.44 0.44 11.31
CA VAL A 2 8.62 0.17 10.10
C VAL A 2 9.45 -0.16 8.85
N VAL A 3 10.54 0.59 8.60
CA VAL A 3 11.42 0.34 7.45
C VAL A 3 12.00 -1.08 7.49
N ALA A 4 12.64 -1.49 8.60
CA ALA A 4 13.26 -2.82 8.70
C ALA A 4 12.27 -3.99 8.55
N GLN A 5 11.03 -3.82 9.00
CA GLN A 5 10.00 -4.87 8.93
C GLN A 5 9.45 -5.06 7.51
N PHE A 6 9.26 -3.96 6.78
CA PHE A 6 8.58 -3.97 5.49
C PHE A 6 9.50 -3.75 4.30
N HIS A 7 10.79 -3.49 4.51
CA HIS A 7 11.77 -3.21 3.45
C HIS A 7 11.82 -4.32 2.37
N CYS A 8 11.99 -5.58 2.77
CA CYS A 8 11.98 -6.69 1.82
C CYS A 8 10.63 -6.86 1.10
N GLN A 9 9.54 -6.51 1.78
CA GLN A 9 8.19 -6.55 1.20
C GLN A 9 7.97 -5.39 0.21
N CYS A 10 8.62 -4.24 0.43
CA CYS A 10 8.61 -3.11 -0.50
C CYS A 10 9.18 -3.54 -1.85
N HIS A 11 10.42 -4.04 -1.87
CA HIS A 11 11.09 -4.47 -3.12
C HIS A 11 10.31 -5.53 -3.89
N ARG A 12 9.51 -6.35 -3.20
CA ARG A 12 8.68 -7.40 -3.78
C ARG A 12 7.18 -7.05 -3.82
N ALA A 13 6.83 -5.77 -3.71
CA ALA A 13 5.44 -5.34 -3.56
C ALA A 13 4.52 -5.85 -4.68
N VAL A 14 5.04 -5.95 -5.89
CA VAL A 14 4.31 -6.43 -7.08
C VAL A 14 3.93 -7.92 -6.95
N GLU A 15 4.68 -8.70 -6.19
CA GLU A 15 4.44 -10.14 -5.96
C GLU A 15 3.54 -10.42 -4.75
N LEU A 16 3.21 -9.40 -3.96
CA LEU A 16 2.41 -9.58 -2.76
C LEU A 16 0.96 -9.92 -3.12
N LYS A 17 0.36 -10.83 -2.35
CA LYS A 17 -1.10 -11.04 -2.38
C LYS A 17 -1.83 -9.76 -1.95
N PRO A 18 -3.08 -9.50 -2.43
CA PRO A 18 -3.83 -8.29 -2.11
C PRO A 18 -3.90 -7.96 -0.61
N GLU A 19 -4.10 -8.97 0.26
CA GLU A 19 -4.17 -8.76 1.70
C GLU A 19 -2.83 -8.36 2.31
N ALA A 20 -1.72 -8.87 1.77
CA ALA A 20 -0.38 -8.52 2.23
C ALA A 20 0.01 -7.11 1.77
N LEU A 21 -0.35 -6.76 0.52
CA LEU A 21 -0.21 -5.41 0.00
C LEU A 21 -1.03 -4.41 0.82
N LEU A 22 -2.29 -4.74 1.15
CA LEU A 22 -3.12 -3.89 2.00
C LEU A 22 -2.48 -3.66 3.37
N ARG A 23 -1.96 -4.73 4.01
CA ARG A 23 -1.28 -4.61 5.30
C ARG A 23 -0.07 -3.68 5.23
N LEU A 24 0.74 -3.81 4.18
CA LEU A 24 1.87 -2.91 3.93
C LEU A 24 1.38 -1.46 3.82
N ILE A 25 0.43 -1.19 2.93
CA ILE A 25 -0.12 0.14 2.64
C ILE A 25 -0.74 0.80 3.89
N LEU A 26 -1.52 0.07 4.69
CA LEU A 26 -2.09 0.58 5.94
C LEU A 26 -1.02 0.88 7.00
N HIS A 27 0.05 0.06 7.06
CA HIS A 27 1.15 0.30 8.00
C HIS A 27 1.99 1.51 7.62
N VAL A 28 2.21 1.73 6.33
CA VAL A 28 3.05 2.84 5.86
C VAL A 28 2.27 4.13 5.62
N GLY A 29 0.93 4.15 5.59
CA GLY A 29 0.25 5.44 5.64
C GLY A 29 -1.19 5.54 5.14
N ALA A 30 -1.79 4.50 4.55
CA ALA A 30 -3.19 4.62 4.11
C ALA A 30 -4.13 4.79 5.32
N GLY A 31 -4.72 5.98 5.45
CA GLY A 31 -5.71 6.30 6.47
C GLY A 31 -5.19 6.83 7.80
N ASN A 32 -3.91 7.23 7.89
CA ASN A 32 -3.33 7.84 9.10
C ASN A 32 -2.99 9.32 8.89
N ALA A 33 -3.12 10.15 9.95
CA ALA A 33 -2.77 11.57 9.91
C ALA A 33 -1.27 11.84 9.65
N LYS A 34 -0.43 10.80 9.79
CA LYS A 34 0.98 10.79 9.44
C LYS A 34 1.17 9.77 8.33
N ASP A 35 0.85 10.16 7.10
CA ASP A 35 1.18 9.34 5.94
C ASP A 35 2.71 9.21 5.86
N LEU A 36 3.23 7.99 6.01
CA LEU A 36 4.66 7.69 6.00
C LEU A 36 5.10 7.02 4.69
N LEU A 37 4.23 6.96 3.66
CA LEU A 37 4.55 6.23 2.44
C LEU A 37 5.75 6.87 1.74
N GLU A 38 5.73 8.18 1.51
CA GLU A 38 6.83 8.87 0.83
C GLU A 38 8.18 8.76 1.56
N PRO A 39 8.29 9.03 2.88
CA PRO A 39 9.57 8.84 3.58
C PRO A 39 10.01 7.37 3.63
N PHE A 40 9.07 6.42 3.64
CA PHE A 40 9.38 4.98 3.52
C PHE A 40 9.95 4.64 2.13
N LEU A 41 9.29 5.08 1.06
CA LEU A 41 9.72 4.86 -0.32
C LEU A 41 11.09 5.50 -0.59
N LEU A 42 11.32 6.73 -0.12
CA LEU A 42 12.61 7.41 -0.26
C LEU A 42 13.75 6.63 0.41
N SER A 43 13.48 6.05 1.58
CA SER A 43 14.46 5.21 2.28
C SER A 43 14.76 3.92 1.51
N CYS A 44 13.73 3.25 0.97
CA CYS A 44 13.88 2.04 0.16
C CYS A 44 14.57 2.30 -1.18
N GLU A 45 14.31 3.45 -1.81
CA GLU A 45 14.95 3.87 -3.05
C GLU A 45 16.43 4.19 -2.84
N ALA A 46 16.78 4.89 -1.76
CA ALA A 46 18.17 5.17 -1.41
C ALA A 46 18.98 3.88 -1.17
N ASP A 47 18.38 2.89 -0.52
CA ASP A 47 18.99 1.57 -0.32
C ASP A 47 19.19 0.81 -1.64
N ALA A 48 18.17 0.80 -2.51
CA ALA A 48 18.27 0.17 -3.83
C ALA A 48 19.41 0.79 -4.66
N ARG A 49 19.52 2.13 -4.65
CA ARG A 49 20.58 2.88 -5.38
C ARG A 49 21.97 2.76 -4.77
N GLY A 50 22.10 2.29 -3.53
CA GLY A 50 23.40 2.03 -2.91
C GLY A 50 24.15 0.84 -3.53
N HIS A 51 23.49 0.07 -4.39
CA HIS A 51 24.08 -1.07 -5.08
C HIS A 51 24.68 -0.63 -6.42
N PRO A 52 25.96 -1.00 -6.72
CA PRO A 52 26.62 -0.61 -7.96
C PRO A 52 25.82 -1.02 -9.21
N GLY A 53 25.63 -0.07 -10.12
CA GLY A 53 24.89 -0.26 -11.36
C GLY A 53 23.38 0.00 -11.28
N LEU A 54 22.85 0.41 -10.12
CA LEU A 54 21.45 0.77 -9.92
C LEU A 54 21.23 2.26 -9.64
N GLU A 55 22.29 3.08 -9.64
CA GLU A 55 22.28 4.47 -9.19
C GLU A 55 21.28 5.34 -9.97
N ASP A 56 21.19 5.11 -11.28
CA ASP A 56 20.32 5.85 -12.20
C ASP A 56 19.04 5.09 -12.56
N LEU A 57 18.84 3.89 -12.03
CA LEU A 57 17.67 3.10 -12.37
C LEU A 57 16.41 3.65 -11.68
N PRO A 58 15.28 3.77 -12.41
CA PRO A 58 14.00 4.11 -11.81
C PRO A 58 13.58 3.05 -10.80
N TYR A 59 13.24 3.46 -9.59
CA TYR A 59 12.69 2.57 -8.57
C TYR A 59 11.18 2.35 -8.82
N ALA A 60 10.85 1.53 -9.82
CA ALA A 60 9.50 1.32 -10.34
C ALA A 60 8.47 0.91 -9.26
N VAL A 61 8.93 0.18 -8.24
CA VAL A 61 8.14 -0.25 -7.08
C VAL A 61 7.51 0.92 -6.34
N ALA A 62 8.16 2.09 -6.28
CA ALA A 62 7.59 3.27 -5.64
C ALA A 62 6.33 3.77 -6.35
N GLY A 63 6.31 3.77 -7.69
CA GLY A 63 5.13 4.11 -8.48
C GLY A 63 3.97 3.16 -8.17
N TYR A 64 4.24 1.85 -8.19
CA TYR A 64 3.25 0.83 -7.86
C TYR A 64 2.62 1.01 -6.48
N LEU A 65 3.43 1.26 -5.45
CA LEU A 65 2.93 1.46 -4.08
C LEU A 65 2.13 2.75 -3.90
N ARG A 66 2.52 3.84 -4.58
CA ARG A 66 1.73 5.08 -4.61
C ARG A 66 0.36 4.84 -5.24
N ASP A 67 0.31 4.10 -6.34
CA ASP A 67 -0.94 3.79 -7.04
C ASP A 67 -1.85 2.92 -6.16
N ALA A 68 -1.29 1.88 -5.53
CA ALA A 68 -2.00 1.05 -4.57
C ALA A 68 -2.56 1.86 -3.38
N GLN A 69 -1.81 2.82 -2.86
CA GLN A 69 -2.28 3.70 -1.78
C GLN A 69 -3.48 4.55 -2.22
N ARG A 70 -3.46 5.09 -3.43
CA ARG A 70 -4.60 5.86 -3.98
C ARG A 70 -5.84 4.99 -4.11
N GLU A 71 -5.69 3.75 -4.57
CA GLU A 71 -6.80 2.79 -4.66
C GLU A 71 -7.42 2.50 -3.28
N VAL A 72 -6.60 2.29 -2.25
CA VAL A 72 -7.06 2.04 -0.88
C VAL A 72 -7.75 3.27 -0.28
N SER A 73 -7.19 4.46 -0.52
CA SER A 73 -7.68 5.72 0.05
C SER A 73 -8.97 6.21 -0.62
N SER A 74 -9.28 5.71 -1.82
CA SER A 74 -10.54 6.02 -2.52
C SER A 74 -11.78 5.37 -1.89
N ILE A 75 -11.61 4.39 -1.01
CA ILE A 75 -12.71 3.71 -0.31
C ILE A 75 -13.03 4.46 0.98
N SER A 76 -14.15 5.18 1.03
CA SER A 76 -14.57 5.89 2.24
C SER A 76 -15.33 4.99 3.21
N VAL A 77 -15.24 5.30 4.50
CA VAL A 77 -16.12 4.74 5.53
C VAL A 77 -17.56 5.18 5.32
N ASP A 78 -17.78 6.36 4.72
CA ASP A 78 -19.11 6.88 4.43
C ASP A 78 -19.90 5.94 3.50
N ASP A 79 -19.22 5.31 2.53
CA ASP A 79 -19.80 4.31 1.61
C ASP A 79 -20.27 3.05 2.35
N LEU A 80 -19.73 2.76 3.54
CA LEU A 80 -20.13 1.62 4.37
C LEU A 80 -21.35 1.95 5.23
N VAL A 81 -21.44 3.20 5.69
CA VAL A 81 -22.56 3.69 6.50
C VAL A 81 -23.83 3.75 5.65
N VAL A 82 -23.71 4.13 4.37
CA VAL A 82 -24.81 4.09 3.38
C VAL A 82 -25.37 2.67 3.22
N ASP A 83 -24.52 1.65 3.28
CA ASP A 83 -24.93 0.24 3.19
C ASP A 83 -25.50 -0.33 4.51
N GLY A 84 -25.75 0.53 5.51
CA GLY A 84 -26.40 0.16 6.77
C GLY A 84 -25.49 -0.57 7.76
N ILE A 85 -24.18 -0.58 7.52
CA ILE A 85 -23.19 -1.25 8.37
C ILE A 85 -22.90 -0.37 9.60
N LYS A 86 -23.09 -0.94 10.81
CA LYS A 86 -22.95 -0.20 12.07
C LYS A 86 -21.92 -0.83 13.00
N GLY A 87 -21.27 0.01 13.80
CA GLY A 87 -20.45 -0.42 14.94
C GLY A 87 -19.18 -1.17 14.53
N ALA A 88 -18.83 -2.21 15.30
CA ALA A 88 -17.55 -2.92 15.21
C ALA A 88 -17.25 -3.55 13.82
N GLU A 89 -18.28 -3.80 13.01
CA GLU A 89 -18.12 -4.44 11.69
C GLU A 89 -17.60 -3.48 10.60
N ILE A 90 -17.68 -2.16 10.80
CA ILE A 90 -17.24 -1.15 9.82
C ILE A 90 -15.80 -1.41 9.37
N GLY A 91 -14.88 -1.63 10.33
CA GLY A 91 -13.47 -1.87 10.02
C GLY A 91 -13.24 -3.16 9.21
N LYS A 92 -14.06 -4.20 9.43
CA LYS A 92 -13.97 -5.47 8.70
C LYS A 92 -14.45 -5.31 7.26
N HIS A 93 -15.58 -4.64 7.06
CA HIS A 93 -16.11 -4.37 5.73
C HIS A 93 -15.23 -3.40 4.93
N LEU A 94 -14.65 -2.40 5.60
CA LEU A 94 -13.65 -1.50 4.99
C LEU A 94 -12.47 -2.30 4.43
N ARG A 95 -11.86 -3.14 5.28
CA ARG A 95 -10.73 -3.99 4.86
C ARG A 95 -11.11 -4.91 3.71
N LEU A 96 -12.29 -5.53 3.74
CA LEU A 96 -12.74 -6.41 2.66
C LEU A 96 -12.86 -5.65 1.33
N ARG A 97 -13.42 -4.44 1.33
CA ARG A 97 -13.52 -3.60 0.12
C ARG A 97 -12.17 -3.15 -0.39
N GLN A 98 -11.29 -2.71 0.52
CA GLN A 98 -9.92 -2.32 0.16
C GLN A 98 -9.12 -3.48 -0.44
N THR A 99 -9.22 -4.69 0.14
CA THR A 99 -8.58 -5.90 -0.41
C THR A 99 -9.10 -6.20 -1.82
N LYS A 100 -10.42 -6.21 -2.02
CA LYS A 100 -11.02 -6.43 -3.36
C LYS A 100 -10.59 -5.37 -4.36
N ARG A 101 -10.48 -4.11 -3.93
CA ARG A 101 -10.01 -3.03 -4.79
C ARG A 101 -8.57 -3.25 -5.24
N LEU A 102 -7.70 -3.70 -4.33
CA LEU A 102 -6.32 -4.06 -4.65
C LEU A 102 -6.22 -5.28 -5.55
N GLU A 103 -7.08 -6.28 -5.38
CA GLU A 103 -7.15 -7.43 -6.29
C GLU A 103 -7.45 -6.98 -7.74
N HIS A 104 -8.45 -6.12 -7.94
CA HIS A 104 -8.73 -5.53 -9.25
C HIS A 104 -7.61 -4.62 -9.76
N PHE A 105 -6.91 -3.90 -8.88
CA PHE A 105 -5.74 -3.12 -9.26
C PHE A 105 -4.62 -4.03 -9.80
N GLN A 106 -4.32 -5.13 -9.12
CA GLN A 106 -3.30 -6.08 -9.56
C GLN A 106 -3.62 -6.73 -10.90
N GLN A 107 -4.89 -7.07 -11.14
CA GLN A 107 -5.37 -7.61 -12.42
C GLN A 107 -5.23 -6.64 -13.60
N ARG A 108 -5.18 -5.32 -13.35
CA ARG A 108 -5.00 -4.30 -14.41
C ARG A 108 -3.53 -3.98 -14.71
N GLN A 109 -2.63 -4.40 -13.83
CA GLN A 109 -1.19 -4.10 -13.89
C GLN A 109 -0.35 -5.28 -14.42
N GLY A 110 -0.98 -6.45 -14.62
CA GLY A 110 -0.40 -7.63 -15.27
C GLY A 110 -0.89 -7.78 -16.70
#